data_AF-W2M6J3-F1
#
_entry.id   AF-W2M6J3-F1
#
_cell.length_a   1.000
_cell.length_b   1.000
_cell.length_c   1.000
_cell.angle_alpha   90.00
_cell.angle_beta   90.00
_cell.angle_gamma   90.00
#
_symmetry.space_group_name_H-M   'P 1'
#
loop_
_entity.id
_entity.type
_entity.pdbx_description
1 polymer ?
#
loop_
_entity_poly.entity_id
_entity_poly.type
_entity_poly.pdbx_seq_one_letter_code
_entity_poly.pdbx_strand_id
1 'polypeptide(L)'
;MEYSTHVNAGPTEALDIPGHESLEYQLAKRAARQEQHVLCVRRTEKVIPSVTQFHHGQPARIVLTNVSERTAYVSVFDKLAMLVSIGDLSRGEGYVRLDSKNYKDWQVLAYENCRDRQLFKRGVRTLRTMAGDPTSIG
;
A
#
# COMPACT_ATOMS: atom_id res chain seq x y z
N MET A 1 -22.16 19.76 -6.65
CA MET A 1 -20.97 19.23 -7.33
C MET A 1 -20.10 18.60 -6.25
N GLU A 2 -20.24 17.30 -6.02
CA GLU A 2 -19.37 16.58 -5.10
C GLU A 2 -18.00 16.42 -5.77
N TYR A 3 -17.02 17.16 -5.27
CA TYR A 3 -15.63 16.93 -5.62
C TYR A 3 -15.20 15.62 -4.96
N SER A 4 -15.22 14.51 -5.69
CA SER A 4 -14.50 13.30 -5.29
C SER A 4 -13.03 13.69 -5.07
N THR A 5 -12.60 13.74 -3.80
CA THR A 5 -11.27 14.27 -3.42
C THR A 5 -10.24 13.15 -3.45
N HIS A 6 -9.84 12.77 -4.67
CA HIS A 6 -8.70 11.89 -4.87
C HIS A 6 -7.40 12.58 -4.45
N VAL A 7 -6.74 12.07 -3.42
CA VAL A 7 -5.45 12.59 -2.95
C VAL A 7 -4.34 11.63 -3.29
N ASN A 8 -3.29 12.12 -3.97
CA ASN A 8 -2.10 11.32 -4.24
C ASN A 8 -1.39 10.98 -2.90
N ALA A 9 -1.15 9.69 -2.69
CA ALA A 9 -0.50 9.13 -1.53
C ALA A 9 0.79 8.35 -1.90
N GLY A 10 1.28 8.55 -3.14
CA GLY A 10 2.52 8.01 -3.65
C GLY A 10 3.77 8.67 -3.04
N PRO A 11 4.96 8.18 -3.42
CA PRO A 11 6.22 8.74 -2.94
C PRO A 11 6.42 10.18 -3.41
N THR A 12 7.06 11.00 -2.58
CA THR A 12 7.37 12.42 -2.86
C THR A 12 8.64 12.60 -3.67
N GLU A 13 9.46 11.56 -3.76
CA GLU A 13 10.73 11.52 -4.48
C GLU A 13 10.75 10.28 -5.38
N ALA A 14 11.56 10.32 -6.44
CA ALA A 14 11.75 9.16 -7.29
C ALA A 14 12.56 8.10 -6.53
N LEU A 15 12.23 6.83 -6.74
CA LEU A 15 12.82 5.72 -6.01
C LEU A 15 13.40 4.69 -6.99
N ASP A 16 14.64 4.30 -6.75
CA ASP A 16 15.27 3.16 -7.39
C ASP A 16 15.23 1.97 -6.46
N ILE A 17 14.55 0.90 -6.88
CA ILE A 17 14.38 -0.31 -6.09
C ILE A 17 15.14 -1.44 -6.80
N PRO A 18 16.25 -1.94 -6.24
CA PRO A 18 16.99 -3.06 -6.84
C PRO A 18 16.11 -4.31 -7.01
N GLY A 19 16.53 -5.23 -7.88
CA GLY A 19 15.78 -6.45 -8.15
C GLY A 19 15.57 -7.30 -6.89
N HIS A 20 14.34 -7.77 -6.68
CA HIS A 20 13.92 -8.55 -5.49
C HIS A 20 14.09 -7.84 -4.13
N GLU A 21 14.40 -6.55 -4.13
CA GLU A 21 14.50 -5.73 -2.93
C GLU A 21 13.19 -4.96 -2.66
N SER A 22 13.10 -4.41 -1.46
CA SER A 22 11.96 -3.61 -1.01
C SER A 22 12.40 -2.27 -0.44
N LEU A 23 11.58 -1.24 -0.65
CA LEU A 23 11.81 0.10 -0.11
C LEU A 23 10.56 0.62 0.58
N GLU A 24 10.70 1.13 1.80
CA GLU A 24 9.60 1.70 2.58
C GLU A 24 9.57 3.23 2.42
N TYR A 25 8.37 3.79 2.25
CA TYR A 25 8.13 5.22 2.36
C TYR A 25 6.97 5.53 3.31
N GLN A 26 7.00 6.73 3.89
CA GLN A 26 5.95 7.20 4.79
C GLN A 26 4.86 7.91 4.01
N LEU A 27 3.60 7.62 4.36
CA LEU A 27 2.48 8.39 3.89
C LEU A 27 2.51 9.79 4.50
N ALA A 28 2.25 10.82 3.68
CA ALA A 28 2.19 12.18 4.17
C ALA A 28 1.15 12.32 5.29
N LYS A 29 1.47 13.05 6.37
CA LYS A 29 0.57 13.23 7.52
C LYS A 29 -0.83 13.74 7.14
N ARG A 30 -0.93 14.57 6.09
CA ARG A 30 -2.20 15.06 5.55
C ARG A 30 -3.05 13.94 4.93
N ALA A 31 -2.41 13.00 4.25
CA ALA A 31 -3.05 11.82 3.68
C ALA A 31 -3.55 10.89 4.80
N ALA A 32 -2.75 10.63 5.83
CA ALA A 32 -3.11 9.72 6.93
C ALA A 32 -4.25 10.22 7.86
N ARG A 33 -4.61 11.52 7.83
CA ARG A 33 -5.65 12.11 8.72
C ARG A 33 -7.07 12.08 8.14
N GLN A 34 -7.24 11.54 6.94
CA GLN A 34 -8.51 11.59 6.25
C GLN A 34 -9.40 10.39 6.62
N GLU A 35 -10.10 10.49 7.76
CA GLU A 35 -10.99 9.44 8.29
C GLU A 35 -12.10 9.02 7.32
N GLN A 36 -12.46 9.89 6.38
CA GLN A 36 -13.47 9.64 5.34
C GLN A 36 -12.88 9.08 4.03
N HIS A 37 -11.62 8.64 4.03
CA HIS A 37 -10.94 8.13 2.84
C HIS A 37 -10.41 6.71 3.05
N VAL A 38 -10.44 5.91 1.98
CA VAL A 38 -9.86 4.58 1.89
C VAL A 38 -8.63 4.63 1.01
N LEU A 39 -7.54 3.98 1.45
CA LEU A 39 -6.35 3.84 0.63
C LEU A 39 -6.58 2.77 -0.45
N CYS A 40 -6.36 3.17 -1.70
CA CYS A 40 -6.30 2.28 -2.85
C CYS A 40 -4.88 2.30 -3.40
N VAL A 41 -4.37 1.13 -3.78
CA VAL A 41 -3.02 0.98 -4.32
C VAL A 41 -3.06 0.43 -5.73
N ARG A 42 -2.08 0.79 -6.55
CA ARG A 42 -1.91 0.29 -7.92
C ARG A 42 -0.54 -0.35 -8.03
N ARG A 43 -0.50 -1.62 -8.43
CA ARG A 43 0.76 -2.27 -8.80
C ARG A 43 1.21 -1.85 -10.19
N THR A 44 2.49 -1.95 -10.45
CA THR A 44 3.05 -1.93 -11.81
C THR A 44 3.45 -3.35 -12.20
N GLU A 45 4.00 -3.52 -13.40
CA GLU A 45 4.58 -4.80 -13.82
C GLU A 45 5.74 -5.25 -12.92
N LYS A 46 6.49 -4.30 -12.35
CA LYS A 46 7.71 -4.58 -11.58
C LYS A 46 7.55 -4.36 -10.09
N VAL A 47 6.60 -3.54 -9.65
CA VAL A 47 6.50 -3.10 -8.26
C VAL A 47 5.13 -3.38 -7.68
N ILE A 48 5.11 -4.01 -6.51
CA ILE A 48 3.91 -4.27 -5.74
C ILE A 48 3.93 -3.41 -4.45
N PRO A 49 2.97 -2.49 -4.27
CA PRO A 49 2.81 -1.73 -3.03
C PRO A 49 2.08 -2.54 -1.94
N SER A 50 2.60 -2.48 -0.73
CA SER A 50 2.11 -3.19 0.46
C SER A 50 2.06 -2.27 1.67
N VAL A 51 0.93 -2.19 2.36
CA VAL A 51 0.82 -1.40 3.60
C VAL A 51 1.38 -2.19 4.77
N THR A 52 2.40 -1.64 5.44
CA THR A 52 3.12 -2.33 6.52
C THR A 52 2.83 -1.79 7.90
N GLN A 53 2.25 -0.59 8.00
CA GLN A 53 1.94 0.00 9.29
C GLN A 53 0.68 0.86 9.21
N PHE A 54 -0.10 0.79 10.30
CA PHE A 54 -1.27 1.61 10.53
C PHE A 54 -1.10 2.37 11.85
N HIS A 55 -1.60 3.60 11.91
CA HIS A 55 -1.72 4.39 13.12
C HIS A 55 -3.19 4.79 13.28
N HIS A 56 -3.82 4.44 14.41
CA HIS A 56 -5.24 4.77 14.70
C HIS A 56 -6.24 4.39 13.59
N GLY A 57 -6.08 3.21 12.98
CA GLY A 57 -6.98 2.76 11.90
C GLY A 57 -6.50 3.15 10.50
N GLN A 58 -5.54 4.07 10.40
CA GLN A 58 -5.14 4.70 9.14
C GLN A 58 -3.80 4.17 8.64
N PRO A 59 -3.67 3.87 7.33
CA PRO A 59 -2.38 3.52 6.73
C PRO A 59 -1.33 4.60 6.98
N ALA A 60 -0.12 4.18 7.35
CA ALA A 60 0.97 5.09 7.69
C ALA A 60 2.24 4.85 6.88
N ARG A 61 2.53 3.59 6.55
CA ARG A 61 3.73 3.21 5.80
C ARG A 61 3.38 2.24 4.69
N ILE A 62 4.03 2.45 3.54
CA ILE A 62 3.92 1.59 2.36
C ILE A 62 5.31 1.10 2.01
N VAL A 63 5.41 -0.20 1.79
CA VAL A 63 6.57 -0.87 1.22
C VAL A 63 6.30 -1.14 -0.26
N LEU A 64 7.24 -0.74 -1.10
CA LEU A 64 7.29 -1.06 -2.51
C LEU A 64 8.24 -2.23 -2.70
N THR A 65 7.73 -3.36 -3.19
CA THR A 65 8.55 -4.54 -3.46
C THR A 65 8.76 -4.69 -4.95
N ASN A 66 10.02 -4.73 -5.37
CA ASN A 66 10.37 -5.04 -6.74
C ASN A 66 10.32 -6.56 -6.94
N VAL A 67 9.45 -7.02 -7.83
CA VAL A 67 9.28 -8.44 -8.16
C VAL A 67 10.04 -8.86 -9.43
N SER A 68 10.81 -7.95 -10.01
CA SER A 68 11.64 -8.21 -11.18
C SER A 68 13.12 -8.33 -10.81
N GLU A 69 13.89 -9.00 -11.67
CA GLU A 69 15.34 -9.15 -11.54
C GLU A 69 16.12 -7.84 -11.71
N ARG A 70 15.52 -6.86 -12.41
CA ARG A 70 16.16 -5.59 -12.74
C ARG A 70 15.73 -4.50 -11.77
N THR A 71 16.55 -3.47 -11.62
CA THR A 71 16.14 -2.26 -10.88
C THR A 71 14.85 -1.69 -11.46
N ALA A 72 13.89 -1.43 -10.58
CA ALA A 72 12.64 -0.76 -10.90
C ALA A 72 12.76 0.72 -10.50
N TYR A 73 12.52 1.60 -11.48
CA TYR A 73 12.39 3.02 -11.25
C TYR A 73 10.93 3.36 -10.97
N VAL A 74 10.67 4.03 -9.85
CA VAL A 74 9.36 4.55 -9.48
C VAL A 74 9.44 6.07 -9.48
N SER A 75 8.68 6.70 -10.38
CA SER A 75 8.58 8.15 -10.45
C SER A 75 7.63 8.70 -9.39
N VAL A 76 7.82 9.96 -9.01
CA VAL A 76 6.84 10.72 -8.19
C VAL A 76 5.46 10.83 -8.85
N PHE A 77 5.41 10.67 -10.18
CA PHE A 77 4.17 10.69 -10.95
C PHE A 77 3.51 9.30 -11.05
N ASP A 78 4.22 8.24 -10.66
CA ASP A 78 3.62 6.92 -10.50
C ASP A 78 2.71 6.97 -9.28
N LYS A 79 1.43 7.19 -9.54
CA LYS A 79 0.37 7.25 -8.53
C LYS A 79 0.12 5.87 -7.91
N LEU A 80 1.12 5.25 -7.29
CA LEU A 80 1.03 3.88 -6.76
C LEU A 80 0.07 3.76 -5.57
N ALA A 81 -0.25 4.87 -4.92
CA ALA A 81 -1.19 4.92 -3.82
C ALA A 81 -2.06 6.18 -3.92
N MET A 82 -3.34 6.02 -3.65
CA MET A 82 -4.35 7.07 -3.75
C MET A 82 -5.36 6.93 -2.62
N LEU A 83 -5.67 8.03 -1.96
CA LEU A 83 -6.78 8.10 -1.02
C LEU A 83 -8.04 8.50 -1.77
N VAL A 84 -9.09 7.70 -1.58
CA VAL A 84 -10.38 7.82 -2.27
C VAL A 84 -11.45 7.98 -1.20
N SER A 85 -12.38 8.92 -1.36
CA SER A 85 -13.45 9.11 -0.38
C SER A 85 -14.32 7.84 -0.25
N ILE A 86 -14.76 7.54 0.98
CA ILE A 86 -15.65 6.40 1.24
C ILE A 86 -16.94 6.60 0.45
N GLY A 87 -17.30 5.63 -0.40
CA GLY A 87 -18.46 5.70 -1.28
C GLY A 87 -18.11 6.05 -2.73
N ASP A 88 -16.92 6.61 -2.98
CA ASP A 88 -16.41 6.76 -4.33
C ASP A 88 -15.80 5.45 -4.82
N LEU A 89 -16.15 5.05 -6.04
CA LEU A 89 -15.43 4.03 -6.77
C LEU A 89 -14.06 4.61 -7.13
N SER A 90 -12.99 3.87 -6.82
CA SER A 90 -11.66 4.15 -7.36
C SER A 90 -11.74 3.99 -8.88
N ARG A 91 -12.13 5.06 -9.59
CA ARG A 91 -12.39 5.08 -11.03
C ARG A 91 -11.15 4.84 -11.89
N GLY A 92 -9.96 4.75 -11.28
CA GLY A 92 -8.72 4.48 -11.98
C GLY A 92 -8.54 2.99 -12.26
N GLU A 93 -8.25 2.65 -13.52
CA GLU A 93 -7.83 1.31 -13.91
C GLU A 93 -6.63 0.84 -13.06
N GLY A 94 -6.75 -0.37 -12.49
CA GLY A 94 -5.67 -1.03 -11.76
C GLY A 94 -5.52 -0.65 -10.28
N TYR A 95 -6.35 0.24 -9.72
CA TYR A 95 -6.35 0.47 -8.27
C TYR A 95 -7.19 -0.59 -7.54
N VAL A 96 -6.65 -1.10 -6.44
CA VAL A 96 -7.31 -2.06 -5.57
C VAL A 96 -7.35 -1.53 -4.14
N ARG A 97 -8.50 -1.70 -3.48
CA ARG A 97 -8.62 -1.42 -2.04
C ARG A 97 -7.88 -2.47 -1.22
N LEU A 98 -7.40 -2.08 -0.04
CA LEU A 98 -6.66 -2.97 0.87
C LEU A 98 -7.49 -4.16 1.38
N ASP A 99 -8.81 -4.03 1.42
CA ASP A 99 -9.74 -5.09 1.85
C ASP A 99 -10.13 -6.05 0.71
N SER A 100 -9.72 -5.76 -0.52
CA SER A 100 -10.04 -6.59 -1.68
C SER A 100 -9.25 -7.90 -1.74
N LYS A 101 -9.84 -8.93 -2.36
CA LYS A 101 -9.14 -10.19 -2.64
C LYS A 101 -7.89 -9.98 -3.50
N ASN A 102 -7.99 -9.13 -4.52
CA ASN A 102 -6.86 -8.81 -5.41
C ASN A 102 -5.65 -8.28 -4.65
N TYR A 103 -5.88 -7.41 -3.66
CA TYR A 103 -4.80 -6.91 -2.83
C TYR A 103 -4.12 -8.04 -2.03
N LYS A 104 -4.90 -8.96 -1.45
CA LYS A 104 -4.35 -10.13 -0.75
C LYS A 104 -3.51 -11.01 -1.68
N ASP A 105 -3.98 -11.26 -2.90
CA ASP A 105 -3.23 -12.05 -3.89
C ASP A 105 -1.92 -11.34 -4.27
N TRP A 106 -1.92 -10.00 -4.37
CA TRP A 106 -0.70 -9.23 -4.61
C TRP A 106 0.27 -9.27 -3.42
N GLN A 107 -0.23 -9.29 -2.19
CA GLN A 107 0.61 -9.47 -1.00
C GLN A 107 1.36 -10.81 -1.03
N VAL A 108 0.72 -11.88 -1.51
CA VAL A 108 1.37 -13.19 -1.66
C VAL A 108 2.51 -13.12 -2.68
N LEU A 109 2.26 -12.52 -3.86
CA LEU A 109 3.29 -12.34 -4.89
C LEU A 109 4.48 -11.53 -4.39
N ALA A 110 4.21 -10.44 -3.66
CA ALA A 110 5.26 -9.60 -3.09
C ALA A 110 6.06 -10.36 -2.03
N TYR A 111 5.41 -11.16 -1.19
CA TYR A 111 6.06 -12.00 -0.19
C TYR A 111 6.98 -13.06 -0.81
N GLU A 112 6.55 -13.71 -1.88
CA GLU A 112 7.34 -14.74 -2.58
C GLU A 112 8.62 -14.16 -3.21
N ASN A 113 8.53 -12.94 -3.74
CA ASN A 113 9.62 -12.29 -4.47
C ASN A 113 10.51 -11.40 -3.60
N CYS A 114 10.09 -11.06 -2.38
CA CYS A 114 10.86 -10.23 -1.47
C CYS A 114 11.98 -11.03 -0.79
N ARG A 115 13.21 -10.50 -0.86
CA ARG A 115 14.33 -11.01 -0.05
C ARG A 115 14.15 -10.74 1.44
N ASP A 116 13.65 -9.56 1.80
CA ASP A 116 13.35 -9.19 3.18
C ASP A 116 11.94 -9.64 3.60
N ARG A 117 11.85 -10.89 4.05
CA ARG A 117 10.61 -11.48 4.58
C ARG A 117 10.18 -10.88 5.93
N GLN A 118 11.04 -10.14 6.63
CA GLN A 118 10.69 -9.56 7.94
C GLN A 118 9.79 -8.32 7.79
N LEU A 119 9.99 -7.53 6.73
CA LEU A 119 9.13 -6.38 6.40
C LEU A 119 7.66 -6.80 6.21
N PHE A 120 7.42 -7.92 5.51
CA PHE A 120 6.08 -8.45 5.30
C PHE A 120 5.43 -8.99 6.58
N LYS A 121 6.20 -9.67 7.43
CA LYS A 121 5.69 -10.16 8.73
C LYS A 121 5.20 -9.02 9.62
N ARG A 122 5.82 -7.85 9.54
CA ARG A 122 5.38 -6.63 10.25
C ARG A 122 4.02 -6.17 9.73
N GLY A 123 3.86 -6.06 8.41
CA GLY A 123 2.61 -5.62 7.78
C GLY A 123 1.41 -6.52 8.04
N VAL A 124 1.59 -7.84 7.88
CA VAL A 124 0.52 -8.82 8.14
C VAL A 124 0.09 -8.83 9.59
N ARG A 125 1.04 -8.73 10.54
CA ARG A 125 0.73 -8.64 11.97
C ARG A 125 -0.13 -7.41 12.26
N THR A 126 0.23 -6.26 11.70
CA THR A 126 -0.54 -5.03 11.88
C THR A 126 -1.93 -5.14 11.25
N LEU A 127 -2.07 -5.66 10.02
CA LEU A 127 -3.38 -5.89 9.41
C LEU A 127 -4.26 -6.82 10.27
N ARG A 128 -3.68 -7.90 10.83
CA ARG A 128 -4.42 -8.87 11.66
C ARG A 128 -4.88 -8.26 12.99
N THR A 129 -4.04 -7.46 13.64
CA THR A 129 -4.42 -6.72 14.86
C THR A 129 -5.56 -5.73 14.59
N MET A 130 -5.56 -5.09 13.42
CA MET A 130 -6.57 -4.08 13.05
C MET A 130 -7.88 -4.69 12.54
N ALA A 131 -7.83 -5.87 11.90
CA ALA A 131 -9.01 -6.60 11.45
C ALA A 131 -9.79 -7.29 12.59
N GLY A 132 -9.31 -7.20 13.83
CA GLY A 132 -9.90 -7.86 14.98
C GLY A 132 -9.71 -9.37 14.90
N ASP A 133 -8.59 -9.85 15.44
CA ASP A 133 -8.51 -11.27 15.83
C ASP A 133 -9.45 -11.47 17.04
N PRO A 134 -10.49 -12.31 17.00
CA PRO A 134 -11.36 -12.56 18.15
C PRO A 134 -10.68 -13.35 19.28
N THR A 135 -9.42 -13.73 19.10
CA THR A 135 -8.74 -14.69 19.99
C THR A 135 -7.66 -14.01 20.82
N SER A 136 -8.09 -13.07 21.68
CA SER A 136 -7.34 -12.75 22.90
C SER A 136 -8.27 -12.06 23.91
N ILE A 137 -9.29 -12.78 24.35
CA ILE A 137 -9.75 -12.67 25.74
C ILE A 137 -9.46 -14.03 26.36
N GLY A 138 -8.48 -14.04 27.26
CA GLY A 138 -8.02 -15.16 28.04
C GLY A 138 -6.99 -14.63 29.03
#